data_AF-A0A2R6MUL1-F1
#
_entry.id   AF-A0A2R6MUL1-F1
#
_cell.length_a   1.000
_cell.length_b   1.000
_cell.length_c   1.000
_cell.angle_alpha   90.00
_cell.angle_beta   90.00
_cell.angle_gamma   90.00
#
_symmetry.space_group_name_H-M   'P 1'
#
loop_
_entity.id
_entity.type
_entity.pdbx_description
1 polymer ?
#
loop_
_entity_poly.entity_id
_entity_poly.type
_entity_poly.pdbx_seq_one_letter_code
_entity_poly.pdbx_strand_id
1 'polypeptide(L)'
;MTKETVRFPDGLVDRIRGAVDDSDLFESRSEFHRVSSELLLDLLDPDHEPTNFSYRELRTEIEAELGVDLAGAPTVDDGDGDGDGEEEFLAAYVDVRRRALGGDLEGAREAVDRRYEPTDPEALLLDEVIGQYREAGRVVSKPEPEPEPDSDRAADDGEQGSGTTTDGER
;
A
#
# COMPACT_ATOMS: atom_id res chain seq x y z
N MET A 1 -13.65 12.08 -31.24
CA MET A 1 -13.55 11.80 -29.79
C MET A 1 -14.89 12.06 -29.14
N THR A 2 -15.38 11.09 -28.36
CA THR A 2 -16.56 11.26 -27.50
C THR A 2 -16.23 12.25 -26.38
N LYS A 3 -17.21 13.08 -25.99
CA LYS A 3 -17.06 13.98 -24.84
C LYS A 3 -17.74 13.37 -23.64
N GLU A 4 -16.94 13.11 -22.61
CA GLU A 4 -17.41 12.73 -21.29
C GLU A 4 -17.19 13.90 -20.32
N THR A 5 -18.10 14.09 -19.36
CA THR A 5 -17.98 15.15 -18.35
C THR A 5 -17.89 14.53 -16.97
N VAL A 6 -16.74 14.74 -16.31
CA VAL A 6 -16.46 14.23 -14.97
C VAL A 6 -16.40 15.41 -13.99
N ARG A 7 -16.74 15.16 -12.72
CA ARG A 7 -16.61 16.16 -11.64
C ARG A 7 -15.38 15.85 -10.81
N PHE A 8 -14.55 16.85 -10.58
CA PHE A 8 -13.36 16.76 -9.74
C PHE A 8 -13.51 17.70 -8.53
N PRO A 9 -12.91 17.38 -7.38
CA PRO A 9 -12.78 18.32 -6.28
C PRO A 9 -12.01 19.58 -6.70
N ASP A 10 -12.45 20.76 -6.24
CA ASP A 10 -11.86 22.04 -6.64
C ASP A 10 -10.33 22.08 -6.39
N GLY A 11 -9.87 21.63 -5.22
CA GLY A 11 -8.44 21.59 -4.91
C GLY A 11 -7.61 20.68 -5.83
N LEU A 12 -8.22 19.63 -6.41
CA LEU A 12 -7.55 18.81 -7.41
C LEU A 12 -7.47 19.55 -8.75
N VAL A 13 -8.55 20.23 -9.15
CA VAL A 13 -8.57 21.07 -10.36
C VAL A 13 -7.50 22.14 -10.30
N ASP A 14 -7.33 22.79 -9.14
CA ASP A 14 -6.30 23.81 -8.95
C ASP A 14 -4.89 23.23 -9.06
N ARG A 15 -4.63 22.04 -8.50
CA ARG A 15 -3.33 21.36 -8.66
C ARG A 15 -3.04 20.94 -10.09
N ILE A 16 -4.03 20.37 -10.79
CA ILE A 16 -3.88 20.00 -12.20
C ILE A 16 -3.60 21.24 -13.04
N ARG A 17 -4.31 22.33 -12.75
CA ARG A 17 -4.06 23.61 -13.42
C ARG A 17 -2.65 24.10 -13.16
N GLY A 18 -2.18 24.11 -11.92
CA GLY A 18 -0.79 24.48 -11.60
C GLY A 18 0.22 23.60 -12.33
N ALA A 19 0.04 22.28 -12.30
CA ALA A 19 0.93 21.35 -13.00
C ALA A 19 1.00 21.60 -14.52
N VAL A 20 -0.12 21.93 -15.17
CA VAL A 20 -0.15 22.26 -16.59
C VAL A 20 0.40 23.66 -16.87
N ASP A 21 0.07 24.65 -16.04
CA ASP A 21 0.50 26.04 -16.23
C ASP A 21 2.00 26.23 -15.92
N ASP A 22 2.57 25.42 -15.02
CA ASP A 22 3.96 25.52 -14.56
C ASP A 22 4.93 24.56 -15.29
N SER A 23 4.43 23.60 -16.07
CA SER A 23 5.25 22.65 -16.83
C SER A 23 5.12 22.85 -18.33
N ASP A 24 6.23 22.68 -19.05
CA ASP A 24 6.23 22.64 -20.52
C ASP A 24 5.81 21.25 -21.07
N LEU A 25 5.46 20.31 -20.19
CA LEU A 25 5.11 18.93 -20.54
C LEU A 25 3.73 18.79 -21.20
N PHE A 26 2.79 19.69 -20.91
CA PHE A 26 1.41 19.56 -21.41
C PHE A 26 0.95 20.85 -22.08
N GLU A 27 0.45 20.75 -23.31
CA GLU A 27 -0.11 21.88 -24.05
C GLU A 27 -1.46 22.33 -23.47
N SER A 28 -2.17 21.42 -22.81
CA SER A 28 -3.49 21.71 -22.25
C SER A 28 -3.94 20.72 -21.17
N ARG A 29 -4.91 21.14 -20.36
CA ARG A 29 -5.61 20.25 -19.41
C ARG A 29 -6.26 19.05 -20.10
N SER A 30 -6.74 19.21 -21.33
CA SER A 30 -7.34 18.08 -22.07
C SER A 30 -6.30 17.05 -22.48
N GLU A 31 -5.07 17.48 -22.80
CA GLU A 31 -3.96 16.59 -23.06
C GLU A 31 -3.50 15.89 -21.79
N PHE A 32 -3.31 16.63 -20.70
CA PHE A 32 -3.03 16.08 -19.37
C PHE A 32 -3.98 14.93 -19.03
N HIS A 33 -5.29 15.14 -19.16
CA HIS A 33 -6.27 14.09 -18.87
C HIS A 33 -6.18 12.90 -19.82
N ARG A 34 -5.96 13.12 -21.12
CA ARG A 34 -5.83 12.00 -22.07
C ARG A 34 -4.59 11.17 -21.77
N VAL A 35 -3.44 11.82 -21.57
CA VAL A 35 -2.18 11.16 -21.27
C VAL A 35 -2.25 10.45 -19.92
N SER A 36 -2.83 11.08 -18.90
CA SER A 36 -3.00 10.46 -17.58
C SER A 36 -3.86 9.20 -17.64
N SER A 37 -4.95 9.22 -18.43
CA SER A 37 -5.81 8.06 -18.62
C SER A 37 -5.11 6.95 -19.39
N GLU A 38 -4.42 7.28 -20.49
CA GLU A 38 -3.63 6.32 -21.28
C GLU A 38 -2.50 5.70 -20.43
N LEU A 39 -1.82 6.51 -19.62
CA LEU A 39 -0.76 6.05 -18.72
C LEU A 39 -1.31 5.09 -17.67
N LEU A 40 -2.42 5.43 -17.05
CA LEU A 40 -3.02 4.54 -16.05
C LEU A 40 -3.52 3.24 -16.68
N LEU A 41 -4.07 3.28 -17.89
CA LEU A 41 -4.51 2.07 -18.60
C LEU A 41 -3.32 1.18 -18.98
N ASP A 42 -2.25 1.76 -19.52
CA ASP A 42 -1.01 1.05 -19.87
C ASP A 42 -0.35 0.38 -18.65
N LEU A 43 -0.46 0.99 -17.46
CA LEU A 43 0.02 0.40 -16.22
C LEU A 43 -0.88 -0.72 -15.68
N LEU A 44 -2.16 -0.74 -16.03
CA LEU A 44 -3.16 -1.69 -15.53
C LEU A 44 -3.40 -2.87 -16.47
N ASP A 45 -3.23 -2.65 -17.77
CA ASP A 45 -3.51 -3.60 -18.84
C ASP A 45 -2.30 -3.66 -19.79
N PRO A 46 -1.51 -4.75 -19.75
CA PRO A 46 -0.31 -4.87 -20.59
C PRO A 46 -0.62 -5.01 -22.08
N ASP A 47 -1.86 -5.36 -22.44
CA ASP A 47 -2.30 -5.45 -23.83
C ASP A 47 -2.90 -4.12 -24.34
N HIS A 48 -2.97 -3.10 -23.49
CA HIS A 48 -3.49 -1.79 -23.88
C HIS A 48 -2.57 -1.12 -24.89
N GLU A 49 -3.12 -0.75 -26.05
CA GLU A 49 -2.42 0.03 -27.07
C GLU A 49 -2.86 1.50 -26.99
N PRO A 50 -1.98 2.43 -26.56
CA PRO A 50 -2.32 3.83 -26.45
C PRO A 50 -2.75 4.43 -27.78
N THR A 51 -3.90 5.11 -27.78
CA THR A 51 -4.49 5.71 -29.00
C THR A 51 -4.04 7.14 -29.21
N ASN A 52 -3.57 7.81 -28.15
CA ASN A 52 -3.04 9.16 -28.22
C ASN A 52 -1.63 9.16 -28.85
N PHE A 53 -1.47 9.85 -29.97
CA PHE A 53 -0.19 9.94 -30.70
C PHE A 53 0.94 10.54 -29.85
N SER A 54 0.64 11.55 -29.02
CA SER A 54 1.64 12.20 -28.16
C SER A 54 1.98 11.38 -26.91
N TYR A 55 1.29 10.25 -26.66
CA TYR A 55 1.46 9.49 -25.42
C TYR A 55 2.88 9.01 -25.20
N ARG A 56 3.51 8.42 -26.22
CA ARG A 56 4.84 7.82 -26.08
C ARG A 56 5.91 8.86 -25.78
N GLU A 57 5.85 10.01 -26.44
CA GLU A 57 6.78 11.12 -26.21
C GLU A 57 6.61 11.68 -24.80
N LEU A 58 5.37 11.98 -24.41
CA LEU A 58 5.07 12.53 -23.10
C LEU A 58 5.37 11.55 -21.97
N ARG A 59 5.19 10.24 -22.18
CA ARG A 59 5.60 9.21 -21.20
C ARG A 59 7.10 9.28 -20.94
N THR A 60 7.92 9.29 -22.00
CA THR A 60 9.39 9.38 -21.87
C THR A 60 9.81 10.65 -21.13
N GLU A 61 9.17 11.78 -21.41
CA GLU A 61 9.46 13.03 -20.70
C GLU A 61 9.06 12.98 -19.22
N ILE A 62 7.90 12.40 -18.91
CA ILE A 62 7.45 12.17 -17.53
C ILE A 62 8.41 11.25 -16.78
N GLU A 63 8.83 10.15 -17.39
CA GLU A 63 9.83 9.21 -16.87
C GLU A 63 11.16 9.91 -16.56
N ALA A 64 11.63 10.77 -17.48
CA ALA A 64 12.84 11.55 -17.30
C ALA A 64 12.74 12.56 -16.14
N GLU A 65 11.62 13.29 -16.03
CA GLU A 65 11.39 14.28 -14.98
C GLU A 65 11.27 13.61 -13.59
N LEU A 66 10.66 12.42 -13.54
CA LEU A 66 10.51 11.65 -12.31
C LEU A 66 11.76 10.82 -11.97
N GLY A 67 12.68 10.62 -12.92
CA GLY A 67 13.83 9.73 -12.78
C GLY A 67 13.43 8.28 -12.54
N VAL A 68 12.34 7.83 -13.16
CA VAL A 68 11.82 6.46 -13.05
C VAL A 68 11.53 5.89 -14.43
N ASP A 69 11.68 4.59 -14.58
CA ASP A 69 11.17 3.87 -15.73
C ASP A 69 9.74 3.39 -15.42
N LEU A 70 8.76 3.87 -16.17
CA LEU A 70 7.37 3.39 -16.07
C LEU A 70 7.12 2.25 -17.05
N ALA A 71 8.02 1.94 -17.98
CA ALA A 71 8.02 0.72 -18.79
C ALA A 71 8.45 -0.47 -17.92
N GLY A 72 7.65 -0.76 -16.90
CA GLY A 72 8.03 -1.74 -15.90
C GLY A 72 7.23 -1.66 -14.60
N ALA A 73 5.94 -1.29 -14.65
CA ALA A 73 5.06 -1.91 -13.66
C ALA A 73 5.25 -3.41 -13.86
N PRO A 74 5.75 -4.17 -12.87
CA PRO A 74 6.13 -5.54 -13.10
C PRO A 74 4.87 -6.32 -13.41
N THR A 75 4.59 -6.49 -14.70
CA THR A 75 4.08 -7.76 -15.16
C THR A 75 5.13 -8.74 -14.69
N VAL A 76 4.75 -9.56 -13.73
CA VAL A 76 5.36 -10.86 -13.48
C VAL A 76 5.27 -11.63 -14.80
N ASP A 77 6.16 -11.31 -15.74
CA ASP A 77 6.45 -12.14 -16.90
C ASP A 77 7.64 -12.99 -16.49
N ASP A 78 7.31 -14.25 -16.24
CA ASP A 78 8.27 -15.32 -16.01
C ASP A 78 9.02 -15.58 -17.33
N GLY A 79 10.26 -15.11 -17.46
CA GLY A 79 11.19 -15.72 -18.41
C GLY A 79 12.17 -14.82 -19.14
N ASP A 80 13.46 -15.06 -18.85
CA ASP A 80 14.59 -15.02 -19.78
C ASP A 80 14.85 -13.74 -20.58
N GLY A 81 15.63 -12.82 -19.99
CA GLY A 81 16.24 -11.74 -20.78
C GLY A 81 17.22 -10.87 -20.01
N ASP A 82 18.49 -11.29 -19.98
CA ASP A 82 19.75 -10.51 -20.04
C ASP A 82 19.75 -9.06 -19.47
N GLY A 83 19.06 -8.82 -18.36
CA GLY A 83 19.16 -7.59 -17.57
C GLY A 83 20.33 -7.70 -16.60
N ASP A 84 21.07 -6.61 -16.40
CA ASP A 84 22.09 -6.56 -15.35
C ASP A 84 21.42 -6.93 -14.01
N GLY A 85 21.91 -7.96 -13.32
CA GLY A 85 21.25 -8.52 -12.12
C GLY A 85 21.00 -7.51 -10.99
N GLU A 86 21.65 -6.35 -11.03
CA GLU A 86 21.38 -5.21 -10.15
C GLU A 86 20.03 -4.55 -10.45
N GLU A 87 19.67 -4.35 -11.71
CA GLU A 87 18.37 -3.78 -12.11
C GLU A 87 17.23 -4.74 -11.75
N GLU A 88 17.49 -6.04 -11.91
CA GLU A 88 16.56 -7.11 -11.54
C GLU A 88 16.26 -7.13 -10.03
N PHE A 89 17.31 -7.03 -9.21
CA PHE A 89 17.19 -6.96 -7.76
C PHE A 89 16.47 -5.68 -7.30
N LEU A 90 16.79 -4.53 -7.89
CA LEU A 90 16.14 -3.27 -7.54
C LEU A 90 14.64 -3.29 -7.87
N ALA A 91 14.25 -3.88 -9.00
CA ALA A 91 12.85 -4.08 -9.35
C ALA A 91 12.13 -4.97 -8.31
N ALA A 92 12.74 -6.10 -7.94
CA ALA A 92 12.22 -6.98 -6.89
C ALA A 92 12.10 -6.27 -5.53
N TYR A 93 13.09 -5.46 -5.16
CA TYR A 93 13.08 -4.65 -3.94
C TYR A 93 11.92 -3.65 -3.89
N VAL A 94 11.70 -2.91 -4.98
CA VAL A 94 10.60 -1.94 -5.07
C VAL A 94 9.26 -2.63 -4.96
N ASP A 95 9.08 -3.77 -5.61
CA ASP A 95 7.86 -4.55 -5.60
C ASP A 95 7.54 -5.10 -4.19
N VAL A 96 8.53 -5.73 -3.53
CA VAL A 96 8.42 -6.19 -2.14
C VAL A 96 8.08 -5.06 -1.19
N ARG A 97 8.75 -3.90 -1.32
CA ARG A 97 8.49 -2.74 -0.46
C ARG A 97 7.10 -2.17 -0.67
N ARG A 98 6.59 -2.12 -1.90
CA ARG A 98 5.23 -1.65 -2.22
C ARG A 98 4.17 -2.55 -1.58
N ARG A 99 4.29 -3.88 -1.71
CA ARG A 99 3.38 -4.83 -1.07
C ARG A 99 3.44 -4.75 0.46
N ALA A 100 4.64 -4.68 1.01
CA ALA A 100 4.84 -4.56 2.46
C ALA A 100 4.25 -3.28 3.04
N LEU A 101 4.38 -2.14 2.34
CA LEU A 101 3.73 -0.87 2.70
C LEU A 101 2.19 -0.97 2.64
N GLY A 102 1.66 -1.75 1.70
CA GLY A 102 0.22 -2.05 1.60
C GLY A 102 -0.31 -3.03 2.64
N GLY A 103 0.55 -3.60 3.49
CA GLY A 103 0.20 -4.63 4.47
C GLY A 103 0.11 -6.04 3.89
N ASP A 104 0.39 -6.22 2.60
CA ASP A 104 0.41 -7.53 1.93
C ASP A 104 1.79 -8.19 2.08
N LEU A 105 2.07 -8.67 3.30
CA LEU A 105 3.34 -9.33 3.62
C LEU A 105 3.43 -10.76 3.05
N GLU A 106 2.29 -11.40 2.82
CA GLU A 106 2.23 -12.76 2.27
C GLU A 106 2.49 -12.72 0.75
N GLY A 107 1.85 -11.81 0.02
CA GLY A 107 2.14 -11.59 -1.39
C GLY A 107 3.56 -11.05 -1.64
N ALA A 108 4.11 -10.28 -0.70
CA ALA A 108 5.52 -9.90 -0.74
C ALA A 108 6.46 -11.13 -0.66
N ARG A 109 6.14 -12.09 0.21
CA ARG A 109 6.94 -13.31 0.38
C ARG A 109 6.84 -14.24 -0.82
N GLU A 110 5.63 -14.43 -1.34
CA GLU A 110 5.40 -15.23 -2.55
C GLU A 110 6.16 -14.67 -3.76
N ALA A 111 6.26 -13.34 -3.87
CA ALA A 111 7.03 -12.70 -4.94
C ALA A 111 8.55 -12.98 -4.84
N VAL A 112 9.10 -13.06 -3.62
CA VAL A 112 10.50 -13.45 -3.40
C VAL A 112 10.70 -14.94 -3.76
N ASP A 113 9.84 -15.81 -3.24
CA ASP A 113 9.95 -17.27 -3.43
C ASP A 113 9.80 -17.70 -4.90
N ARG A 114 9.10 -16.92 -5.73
CA ARG A 114 8.99 -17.16 -7.17
C ARG A 114 10.29 -16.84 -7.93
N ARG A 115 11.07 -15.87 -7.46
CA ARG A 115 12.21 -15.30 -8.21
C ARG A 115 13.58 -15.76 -7.72
N TYR A 116 13.70 -16.07 -6.44
CA TYR A 116 14.97 -16.41 -5.81
C TYR A 116 14.89 -17.72 -5.05
N GLU A 117 15.98 -18.46 -5.01
CA GLU A 117 16.10 -19.56 -4.05
C GLU A 117 16.20 -18.99 -2.63
N PRO A 118 15.65 -19.68 -1.61
CA PRO A 118 15.69 -19.19 -0.22
C PRO A 118 17.10 -18.95 0.34
N THR A 119 18.14 -19.48 -0.32
CA THR A 119 19.54 -19.32 0.06
C THR A 119 20.25 -18.20 -0.68
N ASP A 120 19.60 -17.55 -1.65
CA ASP A 120 20.20 -16.47 -2.43
C ASP A 120 20.40 -15.22 -1.55
N PRO A 121 21.54 -14.51 -1.68
CA PRO A 121 21.77 -13.26 -0.95
C PRO A 121 20.63 -12.24 -1.12
N GLU A 122 20.08 -12.15 -2.32
CA GLU A 122 18.97 -11.29 -2.70
C GLU A 122 17.69 -11.66 -1.94
N ALA A 123 17.35 -12.96 -1.87
CA ALA A 123 16.21 -13.46 -1.11
C ALA A 123 16.31 -13.08 0.37
N LEU A 124 17.49 -13.26 0.97
CA LEU A 124 17.74 -12.95 2.38
C LEU A 124 17.58 -11.45 2.67
N LEU A 125 18.04 -10.59 1.75
CA LEU A 125 17.89 -9.13 1.88
C LEU A 125 16.42 -8.71 1.75
N LEU A 126 15.66 -9.30 0.82
CA LEU A 126 14.24 -8.99 0.64
C LEU A 126 13.39 -9.50 1.82
N ASP A 127 13.73 -10.67 2.38
CA ASP A 127 13.07 -11.21 3.57
C ASP A 127 13.28 -10.31 4.80
N GLU A 128 14.45 -9.67 4.93
CA GLU A 128 14.71 -8.67 5.98
C GLU A 128 13.80 -7.44 5.82
N VAL A 129 13.58 -6.97 4.58
CA VAL A 129 12.62 -5.86 4.32
C VAL A 129 11.22 -6.24 4.79
N ILE A 130 10.74 -7.44 4.44
CA ILE A 130 9.42 -7.95 4.87
C ILE A 130 9.37 -8.04 6.40
N GLY A 131 10.45 -8.51 7.04
CA GLY A 131 10.59 -8.57 8.49
C GLY A 131 10.41 -7.22 9.17
N GLN A 132 11.04 -6.17 8.65
CA GLN A 132 10.93 -4.81 9.19
C GLN A 132 9.50 -4.27 9.19
N TYR A 133 8.73 -4.48 8.11
CA TYR A 133 7.34 -4.05 8.06
C TYR A 133 6.42 -4.89 8.95
N ARG A 134 6.73 -6.18 9.14
CA ARG A 134 6.04 -7.04 10.12
C ARG A 134 6.23 -6.53 11.55
N GLU A 135 7.44 -6.10 11.89
CA GLU A 135 7.74 -5.52 13.20
C GLU A 135 7.11 -4.14 13.37
N ALA A 136 7.20 -3.26 12.37
CA ALA A 136 6.55 -1.96 12.40
C ALA A 136 5.01 -2.05 12.56
N GLY A 137 4.36 -3.02 11.90
CA GLY A 137 2.94 -3.30 12.08
C GLY A 137 2.57 -3.84 13.47
N ARG A 138 3.50 -4.56 14.13
CA ARG A 138 3.35 -4.97 15.53
C ARG A 138 3.47 -3.80 16.50
N VAL A 139 4.29 -2.79 16.23
CA VAL A 139 4.44 -1.60 17.10
C VAL A 139 3.18 -0.71 17.09
N VAL A 140 2.39 -0.72 16.00
CA VAL A 140 1.11 0.00 15.92
C VAL A 140 -0.06 -0.80 16.55
N SER A 141 0.14 -2.10 16.80
CA SER A 141 -0.81 -2.91 17.57
C SER A 141 -0.69 -2.54 19.05
N LYS A 142 -1.49 -1.54 19.45
CA LYS A 142 -1.80 -1.03 20.80
C LYS A 142 -1.28 -1.92 21.96
N PRO A 143 -0.56 -1.37 22.96
CA PRO A 143 -0.20 -2.13 24.15
C PRO A 143 -1.47 -2.68 24.81
N GLU A 144 -1.45 -3.97 25.16
CA GLU A 144 -2.53 -4.60 25.94
C GLU A 144 -2.85 -3.72 27.15
N PRO A 145 -4.14 -3.44 27.41
CA PRO A 145 -4.50 -2.69 28.61
C PRO A 145 -4.00 -3.47 29.82
N GLU A 146 -3.20 -2.79 30.66
CA GLU A 146 -2.76 -3.34 31.95
C GLU A 146 -3.99 -3.82 32.73
N PRO A 147 -3.92 -4.96 33.42
CA PRO A 147 -5.03 -5.45 34.21
C PRO A 147 -5.38 -4.40 35.27
N GLU A 148 -6.61 -3.88 35.18
CA GLU A 148 -7.20 -2.96 36.16
C GLU A 148 -6.99 -3.53 37.57
N PRO A 149 -6.52 -2.73 38.55
CA PRO A 149 -6.38 -3.20 39.92
C PRO A 149 -7.77 -3.56 40.46
N ASP A 150 -7.88 -4.83 40.84
CA ASP A 150 -9.03 -5.47 41.47
C ASP A 150 -9.59 -4.60 42.60
N SER A 151 -10.64 -3.83 42.31
CA SER A 151 -11.26 -2.88 43.26
C SER A 151 -12.38 -3.52 44.09
N ASP A 152 -12.47 -4.85 44.13
CA ASP A 152 -13.42 -5.60 44.97
C ASP A 152 -12.86 -5.91 46.37
N ARG A 153 -12.40 -4.87 47.08
CA ARG A 153 -12.27 -4.91 48.55
C ARG A 153 -12.61 -3.56 49.18
N ALA A 154 -13.89 -3.24 49.25
CA ALA A 154 -14.48 -2.54 50.40
C ALA A 154 -16.01 -2.48 50.27
N ALA A 155 -16.70 -3.42 50.93
CA ALA A 155 -17.94 -3.20 51.67
C ALA A 155 -18.38 -4.53 52.31
N ASP A 156 -17.71 -4.91 53.39
CA ASP A 156 -18.33 -5.73 54.43
C ASP A 156 -19.25 -4.79 55.21
N ASP A 157 -20.52 -4.76 54.86
CA ASP A 157 -21.60 -4.23 55.69
C ASP A 157 -22.93 -4.73 55.12
N GLY A 158 -23.65 -5.55 55.91
CA GLY A 158 -25.10 -5.73 55.73
C GLY A 158 -25.61 -7.15 55.50
N GLU A 159 -25.71 -7.91 56.60
CA GLU A 159 -27.01 -8.37 57.11
C GLU A 159 -27.84 -9.38 56.28
N GLN A 160 -27.67 -10.68 56.59
CA GLN A 160 -28.71 -11.73 56.54
C GLN A 160 -28.32 -12.79 57.61
N GLY A 161 -29.14 -13.32 58.51
CA GLY A 161 -30.56 -13.20 58.79
C GLY A 161 -30.98 -14.43 59.63
N SER A 162 -31.88 -14.21 60.59
CA SER A 162 -32.92 -15.15 61.05
C SER A 162 -32.58 -16.39 61.92
N GLY A 163 -33.34 -16.51 63.02
CA GLY A 163 -33.54 -17.70 63.85
C GLY A 163 -33.37 -17.36 65.35
N THR A 164 -34.28 -17.64 66.28
CA THR A 164 -35.41 -18.59 66.28
C THR A 164 -36.25 -18.36 67.56
N THR A 165 -37.54 -18.69 67.49
CA THR A 165 -38.42 -19.20 68.59
C THR A 165 -38.93 -18.27 69.70
N THR A 166 -40.22 -17.94 69.59
CA THR A 166 -41.14 -17.73 70.72
C THR A 166 -42.14 -18.90 70.74
N ASP A 167 -42.04 -19.77 71.75
CA ASP A 167 -43.05 -20.67 72.34
C ASP A 167 -42.26 -21.56 73.34
N GLY A 168 -42.59 -21.83 74.60
CA GLY A 168 -43.70 -21.60 75.52
C GLY A 168 -43.40 -22.38 76.82
N GLU A 169 -44.23 -22.23 77.87
CA GLU A 169 -44.24 -22.97 79.16
C GLU A 169 -43.08 -22.66 80.14
N ARG A 170 -43.27 -22.18 81.38
CA ARG A 170 -44.27 -22.46 82.42
C ARG A 170 -44.24 -21.41 83.53
#